data_AF-A0A530GXA0-F1
#
_entry.id   AF-A0A530GXA0-F1
#
_cell.length_a   1.000
_cell.length_b   1.000
_cell.length_c   1.000
_cell.angle_alpha   90.00
_cell.angle_beta   90.00
_cell.angle_gamma   90.00
#
_symmetry.space_group_name_H-M   'P 1'
#
loop_
_entity.id
_entity.type
_entity.pdbx_description
1 polymer ?
#
loop_
_entity_poly.entity_id
_entity_poly.type
_entity_poly.pdbx_seq_one_letter_code
_entity_poly.pdbx_strand_id
1 'polypeptide(L)'
;MFSAPPAPPAVVPESVSARQFHLQLSVAGLRAQVTAWIGTQPVEVQDAYEYSGSFVRSEPMMETGFAALGYTSDQIDAFFTAAALL
;
A
#
# COMPACT_ATOMS: atom_id res chain seq x y z
N MET A 1 -31.62 9.99 -24.90
CA MET A 1 -30.22 9.84 -24.49
C MET A 1 -30.21 9.06 -23.19
N PHE A 2 -29.73 7.81 -23.20
CA PHE A 2 -29.59 7.03 -21.97
C PHE A 2 -28.23 7.35 -21.35
N SER A 3 -28.22 8.03 -20.21
CA SER A 3 -27.00 8.09 -19.39
C SER A 3 -26.77 6.70 -18.79
N ALA A 4 -25.57 6.15 -18.99
CA ALA A 4 -25.16 4.96 -18.26
C ALA A 4 -25.17 5.25 -16.75
N PRO A 5 -25.61 4.31 -15.89
CA PRO A 5 -25.50 4.48 -14.46
C PRO A 5 -24.03 4.68 -14.06
N PRO A 6 -23.72 5.53 -13.06
CA PRO A 6 -22.35 5.70 -12.60
C PRO A 6 -21.81 4.34 -12.16
N ALA A 7 -20.62 3.97 -12.63
CA ALA A 7 -19.93 2.77 -12.18
C ALA A 7 -19.79 2.83 -10.65
N PRO A 8 -19.98 1.71 -9.92
CA PRO A 8 -19.76 1.68 -8.49
C PRO A 8 -18.35 2.20 -8.18
N PRO A 9 -18.14 3.01 -7.12
CA PRO A 9 -16.81 3.43 -6.74
C PRO A 9 -15.96 2.19 -6.49
N ALA A 10 -14.76 2.16 -7.06
CA ALA A 10 -13.80 1.10 -6.78
C ALA A 10 -13.56 1.07 -5.26
N VAL A 11 -13.97 -0.01 -4.61
CA VAL A 11 -13.80 -0.16 -3.17
C VAL A 11 -12.32 -0.44 -2.93
N VAL A 12 -11.61 0.57 -2.43
CA VAL A 12 -10.22 0.40 -2.00
C VAL A 12 -10.22 -0.55 -0.80
N PRO A 13 -9.44 -1.64 -0.85
CA PRO A 13 -9.30 -2.54 0.29
C PRO A 13 -8.77 -1.78 1.51
N GLU A 14 -9.45 -1.90 2.66
CA GLU A 14 -8.96 -1.29 3.91
C GLU A 14 -7.63 -1.89 4.36
N SER A 15 -7.38 -3.16 4.03
CA SER A 15 -6.12 -3.84 4.29
C SER A 15 -5.83 -4.91 3.25
N VAL A 16 -4.55 -5.29 3.15
CA VAL A 16 -4.07 -6.43 2.38
C VAL A 16 -3.17 -7.29 3.24
N SER A 17 -3.10 -8.59 2.96
CA SER A 17 -2.16 -9.47 3.66
C SER A 17 -0.70 -9.06 3.40
N ALA A 18 0.21 -9.40 4.31
CA ALA A 18 1.63 -9.11 4.11
C ALA A 18 2.17 -9.70 2.80
N ARG A 19 1.72 -10.91 2.44
CA ARG A 19 2.04 -11.55 1.16
C ARG A 19 1.65 -10.67 -0.03
N GLN A 20 0.40 -10.22 -0.07
CA GLN A 20 -0.14 -9.36 -1.12
C GLN A 20 0.64 -8.06 -1.25
N PHE A 21 0.92 -7.42 -0.11
CA PHE A 21 1.69 -6.19 -0.04
C PHE A 21 3.11 -6.36 -0.62
N HIS A 22 3.88 -7.34 -0.14
CA HIS A 22 5.23 -7.58 -0.62
C HIS A 22 5.29 -8.03 -2.09
N LEU A 23 4.30 -8.80 -2.56
CA LEU A 23 4.19 -9.14 -3.97
C LEU A 23 3.92 -7.90 -4.80
N GLN A 24 2.99 -7.04 -4.38
CA GLN A 24 2.70 -5.80 -5.10
C GLN A 24 3.88 -4.83 -5.12
N LEU A 25 4.66 -4.73 -4.02
CA LEU A 25 5.93 -3.99 -4.03
C LEU A 25 6.89 -4.53 -5.10
N SER A 26 6.89 -5.84 -5.33
CA SER A 26 7.75 -6.48 -6.33
C SER A 26 7.22 -6.19 -7.75
N VAL A 27 5.90 -6.30 -7.96
CA VAL A 27 5.22 -5.98 -9.24
C VAL A 27 5.41 -4.50 -9.62
N ALA A 28 5.31 -3.60 -8.64
CA ALA A 28 5.48 -2.17 -8.83
C ALA A 28 6.95 -1.70 -8.90
N GLY A 29 7.91 -2.60 -8.68
CA GLY A 29 9.34 -2.26 -8.64
C GLY A 29 9.76 -1.42 -7.42
N LEU A 30 8.93 -1.36 -6.38
CA LEU A 30 9.11 -0.51 -5.20
C LEU A 30 9.81 -1.19 -4.03
N ARG A 31 10.01 -2.51 -4.12
CA ARG A 31 10.58 -3.29 -3.03
C ARG A 31 11.89 -2.72 -2.50
N ALA A 32 12.85 -2.41 -3.39
CA ALA A 32 14.14 -1.86 -2.98
C ALA A 32 14.02 -0.49 -2.30
N GLN A 33 13.16 0.39 -2.84
CA GLN A 33 12.94 1.74 -2.32
C GLN A 33 12.26 1.72 -0.95
N VAL A 34 11.24 0.89 -0.77
CA VAL A 34 10.53 0.73 0.50
C VAL A 34 11.45 0.11 1.55
N THR A 35 12.19 -0.96 1.23
CA THR A 35 13.15 -1.55 2.18
C THR A 35 14.24 -0.57 2.60
N ALA A 36 14.77 0.23 1.66
CA ALA A 36 15.74 1.27 1.99
C ALA A 36 15.15 2.34 2.94
N TRP A 37 13.91 2.76 2.71
CA TRP A 37 13.22 3.71 3.60
C TRP A 37 12.95 3.11 4.98
N ILE A 38 12.44 1.88 5.06
CA ILE A 38 12.21 1.16 6.33
C ILE A 38 13.50 1.07 7.15
N GLY A 39 14.65 0.81 6.50
CA GLY A 39 15.96 0.77 7.18
C GLY A 39 16.40 2.10 7.82
N THR A 40 15.74 3.22 7.49
CA THR A 40 15.99 4.53 8.13
C THR A 40 15.05 4.82 9.31
N GLN A 41 14.03 3.97 9.52
CA GLN A 41 13.02 4.16 10.56
C GLN A 41 13.48 3.62 11.91
N PRO A 42 12.86 4.05 13.03
CA PRO A 42 13.07 3.44 14.35
C PRO A 42 12.81 1.94 14.35
N VAL A 43 13.43 1.21 15.29
CA VAL A 43 13.34 -0.26 15.36
C VAL A 43 11.89 -0.75 15.45
N GLU A 44 11.02 0.01 16.12
CA GLU A 44 9.62 -0.32 16.30
C GLU A 44 8.86 -0.33 14.96
N VAL A 45 9.22 0.57 14.03
CA VAL A 45 8.62 0.63 12.69
C VAL A 45 9.19 -0.47 11.79
N GLN A 46 10.48 -0.79 11.95
CA GLN A 46 11.09 -1.92 11.26
C GLN A 46 10.44 -3.24 11.68
N ASP A 47 10.25 -3.45 12.98
CA ASP A 47 9.58 -4.64 13.52
C ASP A 47 8.11 -4.71 13.10
N ALA A 48 7.40 -3.57 13.11
CA ALA A 48 6.02 -3.51 12.61
C ALA A 48 5.94 -3.90 11.12
N TYR A 49 6.90 -3.46 10.30
CA TYR A 49 6.95 -3.84 8.89
C TYR A 49 7.29 -5.33 8.68
N GLU A 50 8.28 -5.85 9.40
CA GLU A 50 8.77 -7.22 9.24
C GLU A 50 7.79 -8.27 9.77
N TYR A 51 7.17 -8.01 10.93
CA TYR A 51 6.33 -8.99 11.62
C TYR A 51 4.83 -8.79 11.41
N SER A 52 4.42 -7.75 10.67
CA SER A 52 3.00 -7.58 10.36
C SER A 52 2.47 -8.71 9.48
N GLY A 53 1.30 -9.24 9.86
CA GLY A 53 0.54 -10.18 9.02
C GLY A 53 -0.32 -9.49 7.96
N SER A 54 -0.58 -8.19 8.09
CA SER A 54 -1.47 -7.41 7.23
C SER A 54 -1.16 -5.93 7.28
N PHE A 55 -1.19 -5.26 6.13
CA PHE A 55 -1.01 -3.83 6.02
C PHE A 55 -2.36 -3.15 5.87
N VAL A 56 -2.70 -2.22 6.76
CA VAL A 56 -3.92 -1.43 6.69
C VAL A 56 -3.61 -0.13 5.96
N ARG A 57 -4.44 0.28 4.98
CA ARG A 57 -4.22 1.51 4.21
C ARG A 57 -4.12 2.71 5.16
N SER A 58 -5.09 2.85 6.06
CA SER A 58 -5.21 4.00 6.96
C SER A 58 -4.19 4.02 8.10
N GLU A 59 -3.24 3.07 8.15
CA GLU A 59 -2.19 3.12 9.15
C GLU A 59 -1.21 4.28 8.89
N PRO A 60 -0.79 5.00 9.96
CA PRO A 60 0.14 6.10 9.83
C PRO A 60 1.45 5.73 9.11
N MET A 61 1.94 4.49 9.28
CA MET A 61 3.17 4.04 8.64
C MET A 61 3.03 3.89 7.12
N MET A 62 1.83 3.56 6.62
CA MET A 62 1.57 3.46 5.18
C MET A 62 1.47 4.83 4.55
N GLU A 63 0.72 5.76 5.16
CA GLU A 63 0.64 7.13 4.68
C GLU A 63 2.00 7.83 4.70
N THR A 64 2.72 7.75 5.81
CA THR A 64 4.03 8.40 5.95
C THR A 64 5.10 7.76 5.07
N GLY A 65 5.12 6.43 4.95
CA GLY A 65 6.08 5.71 4.11
C GLY A 65 5.91 6.03 2.64
N PHE A 66 4.71 5.86 2.09
CA PHE A 66 4.46 6.16 0.69
C PHE A 66 4.57 7.67 0.38
N ALA A 67 4.14 8.56 1.29
CA ALA A 67 4.32 10.01 1.10
C ALA A 67 5.81 10.42 1.10
N ALA A 68 6.64 9.80 1.95
CA ALA A 68 8.09 10.03 1.94
C ALA A 68 8.75 9.60 0.62
N LEU A 69 8.13 8.64 -0.09
CA LEU A 69 8.55 8.20 -1.42
C LEU A 69 7.91 9.03 -2.56
N GLY A 70 7.10 10.03 -2.25
CA GLY A 70 6.46 10.93 -3.22
C GLY A 70 5.13 10.43 -3.79
N TYR A 71 4.50 9.43 -3.17
CA TYR A 71 3.22 8.88 -3.62
C TYR A 71 2.05 9.73 -3.12
N THR A 72 1.06 9.91 -3.99
CA THR A 72 -0.22 10.52 -3.63
C THR A 72 -1.17 9.49 -3.03
N SER A 73 -2.19 9.97 -2.31
CA SER A 73 -3.24 9.10 -1.75
C SER A 73 -3.89 8.20 -2.81
N ASP A 74 -4.19 8.75 -3.99
CA ASP A 74 -4.78 7.99 -5.10
C ASP A 74 -3.85 6.88 -5.62
N GLN A 75 -2.53 7.11 -5.61
CA GLN A 75 -1.55 6.09 -6.00
C GLN A 75 -1.42 4.99 -4.95
N ILE A 76 -1.55 5.33 -3.67
CA ILE A 76 -1.62 4.35 -2.58
C ILE A 76 -2.91 3.52 -2.72
N ASP A 77 -4.04 4.14 -3.03
CA ASP A 77 -5.30 3.45 -3.26
C ASP A 77 -5.23 2.49 -4.45
N ALA A 78 -4.59 2.92 -5.54
CA ALA A 78 -4.30 2.05 -6.68
C ALA A 78 -3.36 0.89 -6.31
N PHE A 79 -2.35 1.14 -5.47
CA PHE A 79 -1.44 0.11 -4.95
C PHE A 79 -2.20 -0.95 -4.15
N PHE A 80 -3.03 -0.54 -3.18
CA PHE A 80 -3.82 -1.46 -2.35
C PHE A 80 -4.85 -2.25 -3.17
N THR A 81 -5.51 -1.59 -4.12
CA THR A 81 -6.45 -2.23 -5.05
C THR A 81 -5.75 -3.31 -5.88
N ALA A 82 -4.54 -3.04 -6.40
CA ALA A 82 -3.77 -4.02 -7.15
C ALA A 82 -3.23 -5.15 -6.25
N ALA A 83 -2.77 -4.82 -5.05
CA ALA A 83 -2.26 -5.80 -4.08
C ALA A 83 -3.33 -6.82 -3.67
N ALA A 84 -4.59 -6.40 -3.49
CA ALA A 84 -5.69 -7.29 -3.13
C ALA A 84 -6.01 -8.37 -4.19
N LEU A 85 -5.46 -8.25 -5.41
CA LEU A 85 -5.64 -9.23 -6.49
C LEU A 85 -4.57 -10.35 -6.47
N LEU A 86 -3.61 -10.34 -5.53
CA LEU A 86 -2.47 -11.27 -5.42
C LEU A 86 -2.63 -12.30 -4.29
#